data_AF-A0A945DTM7-F1
#
_entry.id   AF-A0A945DTM7-F1
#
_cell.length_a   1.000
_cell.length_b   1.000
_cell.length_c   1.000
_cell.angle_alpha   90.00
_cell.angle_beta   90.00
_cell.angle_gamma   90.00
#
_symmetry.space_group_name_H-M   'P 1'
#
loop_
_entity.id
_entity.type
_entity.pdbx_description
1 polymer ?
#
loop_
_entity_poly.entity_id
_entity_poly.type
_entity_poly.pdbx_seq_one_letter_code
_entity_poly.pdbx_strand_id
1 'polypeptide(L)'
;GGLLLQAFQYAAVGEDDQFVGHKSLAIQLHNRFEKEIGSSTKRVGLPPFKELEREMLEDMFRPNSYMLRPVLLEQLRLVLNLPEEYGKNLEPFPDPQQPVQGPAPEPVPEG
;
A
#
# COMPACT_ATOMS: atom_id res chain seq x y z
N GLY A 1 2.91 4.37 10.57
CA GLY A 1 3.46 4.62 9.23
C GLY A 1 4.58 3.65 9.00
N GLY A 2 4.56 2.89 7.90
CA GLY A 2 5.62 1.93 7.56
C GLY A 2 6.81 2.58 6.88
N LEU A 3 7.96 1.90 6.86
CA LEU A 3 9.19 2.35 6.19
C LEU A 3 8.96 2.71 4.71
N LEU A 4 8.06 1.99 4.05
CA LEU A 4 7.71 2.21 2.65
C LEU A 4 6.98 3.56 2.43
N LEU A 5 6.04 3.90 3.32
CA LEU A 5 5.35 5.19 3.30
C LEU A 5 6.34 6.34 3.50
N GLN A 6 7.29 6.20 4.42
CA GLN A 6 8.33 7.21 4.63
C GLN A 6 9.24 7.34 3.41
N ALA A 7 9.63 6.22 2.79
CA ALA A 7 10.42 6.25 1.55
C ALA A 7 9.72 7.10 0.48
N PHE A 8 8.43 6.86 0.23
CA PHE A 8 7.68 7.65 -0.75
C PHE A 8 7.48 9.11 -0.35
N GLN A 9 7.39 9.42 0.94
CA GLN A 9 7.40 10.81 1.40
C GLN A 9 8.73 11.51 1.08
N TYR A 10 9.86 10.82 1.24
CA TYR A 10 11.18 11.35 0.86
C TYR A 10 11.32 11.54 -0.66
N ALA A 11 10.84 10.58 -1.46
CA ALA A 11 10.78 10.72 -2.91
C ALA A 11 9.93 11.94 -3.32
N ALA A 12 8.80 12.17 -2.65
CA ALA A 12 7.92 13.30 -2.92
C ALA A 12 8.53 14.68 -2.60
N VAL A 13 9.51 14.75 -1.70
CA VAL A 13 10.21 16.01 -1.37
C VAL A 13 11.53 16.17 -2.14
N GLY A 14 11.87 15.24 -3.03
CA GLY A 14 13.12 15.26 -3.81
C GLY A 14 14.35 14.84 -3.00
N GLU A 15 14.18 14.14 -1.87
CA GLU A 15 15.29 13.54 -1.13
C GLU A 15 15.54 12.10 -1.61
N ASP A 16 16.11 11.97 -2.81
CA ASP A 16 16.42 10.68 -3.44
C ASP A 16 17.32 9.77 -2.57
N ASP A 17 18.33 10.34 -1.89
CA ASP A 17 19.19 9.58 -0.96
C ASP A 17 18.39 8.94 0.18
N GLN A 18 17.46 9.70 0.75
CA GLN A 18 16.60 9.22 1.83
C GLN A 18 15.58 8.20 1.31
N PHE A 19 15.05 8.39 0.10
CA PHE A 19 14.16 7.43 -0.57
C PHE A 19 14.88 6.08 -0.77
N VAL A 20 16.07 6.09 -1.35
CA VAL A 20 16.85 4.86 -1.61
C VAL A 20 17.20 4.16 -0.30
N GLY A 21 17.60 4.91 0.73
CA GLY A 21 17.91 4.38 2.06
C GLY A 21 16.70 3.69 2.71
N HIS A 22 15.55 4.37 2.76
CA HIS A 22 14.34 3.83 3.37
C HIS A 22 13.73 2.68 2.54
N LYS A 23 13.81 2.73 1.21
CA LYS A 23 13.41 1.64 0.33
C LYS A 23 14.27 0.40 0.56
N SER A 24 15.58 0.56 0.69
CA SER A 24 16.48 -0.56 1.01
C SER A 24 16.17 -1.18 2.38
N LEU A 25 15.86 -0.36 3.39
CA LEU A 25 15.42 -0.85 4.70
C LEU A 25 14.09 -1.61 4.63
N ALA A 26 13.13 -1.11 3.85
CA ALA A 26 11.86 -1.80 3.64
C ALA A 26 12.04 -3.17 2.96
N ILE A 27 12.92 -3.26 1.96
CA ILE A 27 13.28 -4.52 1.29
C ILE A 27 13.94 -5.48 2.27
N GLN A 28 14.90 -5.01 3.08
CA GLN A 28 15.57 -5.84 4.08
C GLN A 28 14.60 -6.39 5.12
N LEU A 29 13.66 -5.55 5.58
CA LEU A 29 12.62 -5.97 6.52
C LEU A 29 11.70 -7.02 5.89
N HIS A 30 11.25 -6.80 4.65
CA HIS A 30 10.43 -7.77 3.90
C HIS A 30 11.13 -9.12 3.73
N ASN A 31 12.37 -9.14 3.23
CA ASN A 31 13.17 -10.35 3.07
C ASN A 31 13.36 -11.10 4.40
N ARG A 32 13.56 -10.35 5.49
CA ARG A 32 13.67 -10.93 6.83
C ARG A 32 12.36 -11.58 7.26
N PHE A 33 11.24 -10.89 7.10
CA PHE A 33 9.93 -11.44 7.41
C PHE A 33 9.60 -12.68 6.56
N GLU A 34 9.88 -12.67 5.26
CA GLU A 34 9.71 -13.86 4.41
C GLU A 34 10.53 -15.04 4.92
N LYS A 35 11.78 -14.81 5.36
CA LYS A 35 12.62 -15.85 5.94
C LYS A 35 12.09 -16.39 7.26
N GLU A 36 11.58 -15.52 8.14
CA GLU A 36 11.00 -15.90 9.43
C GLU A 36 9.67 -16.67 9.23
N ILE A 37 8.83 -16.24 8.29
CA ILE A 37 7.53 -16.89 8.00
C ILE A 37 7.70 -18.16 7.18
N GLY A 38 8.68 -18.24 6.28
CA GLY A 38 9.04 -19.46 5.55
C GLY A 38 9.43 -20.64 6.46
N SER A 39 9.76 -20.36 7.73
CA SER A 39 10.05 -21.35 8.77
C SER A 39 8.80 -21.79 9.57
N SER A 40 7.68 -21.07 9.43
CA SER A 40 6.48 -21.26 10.24
C SER A 40 5.35 -21.87 9.40
N THR A 41 4.75 -22.95 9.88
CA THR A 41 3.92 -23.92 9.16
C THR A 41 2.58 -23.40 8.62
N LYS A 42 2.32 -22.08 8.67
CA LYS A 42 1.07 -21.45 8.27
C LYS A 42 1.32 -20.59 7.03
N ARG A 43 1.11 -21.20 5.86
CA ARG A 43 1.34 -20.62 4.52
C ARG A 43 0.39 -19.47 4.22
N VAL A 44 0.71 -18.28 4.72
CA VAL A 44 0.40 -17.00 4.07
C VAL A 44 1.75 -16.42 3.72
N GLY A 45 2.25 -16.77 2.53
CA GLY A 45 3.45 -16.10 2.00
C GLY A 45 3.15 -14.61 1.91
N LEU A 46 4.09 -13.78 2.36
CA LEU A 46 3.98 -12.35 2.11
C LEU A 46 3.94 -12.13 0.59
N PRO A 47 3.08 -11.24 0.09
CA PRO A 47 3.15 -10.86 -1.30
C PRO A 47 4.56 -10.34 -1.61
N PRO A 48 5.05 -10.53 -2.85
CA PRO A 48 6.35 -10.03 -3.26
C PRO A 48 6.44 -8.53 -2.97
N PHE A 49 7.63 -8.04 -2.63
CA PHE A 49 7.84 -6.63 -2.26
C PHE A 49 7.27 -5.64 -3.29
N LYS A 50 7.29 -5.99 -4.58
CA LYS A 50 6.69 -5.20 -5.66
C LYS A 50 5.18 -5.05 -5.55
N GLU A 51 4.46 -6.06 -5.07
CA GLU A 51 3.03 -5.98 -4.82
C GLU A 51 2.75 -5.07 -3.63
N LEU A 52 3.50 -5.20 -2.53
CA LEU A 52 3.39 -4.28 -1.39
C LEU A 52 3.70 -2.83 -1.78
N GLU A 53 4.69 -2.64 -2.64
CA GLU A 53 5.03 -1.34 -3.20
C GLU A 53 3.87 -0.74 -4.00
N ARG A 54 3.24 -1.57 -4.84
CA ARG A 54 2.07 -1.18 -5.62
C ARG A 54 0.88 -0.86 -4.71
N GLU A 55 0.54 -1.72 -3.76
CA GLU A 55 -0.58 -1.51 -2.84
C GLU A 55 -0.41 -0.22 -2.03
N MET A 56 0.81 0.06 -1.53
CA MET A 56 1.09 1.30 -0.82
C MET A 56 0.96 2.52 -1.72
N LEU A 57 1.43 2.45 -2.97
CA LEU A 57 1.23 3.51 -3.95
C LEU A 57 -0.26 3.71 -4.25
N GLU A 58 -1.00 2.62 -4.45
CA GLU A 58 -2.44 2.67 -4.68
C GLU A 58 -3.14 3.34 -3.51
N ASP A 59 -2.86 2.93 -2.28
CA ASP A 59 -3.41 3.52 -1.05
C ASP A 59 -3.07 5.00 -0.87
N MET A 60 -1.89 5.44 -1.31
CA MET A 60 -1.50 6.84 -1.30
C MET A 60 -2.23 7.67 -2.36
N PHE A 61 -2.44 7.11 -3.55
CA PHE A 61 -3.10 7.78 -4.68
C PHE A 61 -4.63 7.63 -4.68
N ARG A 62 -5.22 6.89 -3.73
CA ARG A 62 -6.68 6.79 -3.58
C ARG A 62 -7.33 8.17 -3.34
N PRO A 63 -8.52 8.41 -3.90
CA PRO A 63 -9.19 9.73 -3.87
C PRO A 63 -9.59 10.23 -2.46
N ASN A 64 -9.71 9.35 -1.46
CA ASN A 64 -9.98 9.69 -0.05
C ASN A 64 -8.78 9.37 0.87
N SER A 65 -7.56 9.34 0.31
CA SER A 65 -6.37 9.04 1.10
C SER A 65 -5.92 10.25 1.93
N TYR A 66 -5.77 10.04 3.24
CA TYR A 66 -5.18 11.02 4.15
C TYR A 66 -3.67 10.78 4.37
N MET A 67 -3.07 9.83 3.65
CA MET A 67 -1.69 9.39 3.89
C MET A 67 -0.63 10.40 3.42
N LEU A 68 -0.97 11.22 2.42
CA LEU A 68 -0.07 12.21 1.84
C LEU A 68 -0.83 13.43 1.36
N ARG A 69 -0.18 14.60 1.41
CA ARG A 69 -0.78 15.85 0.93
C ARG A 69 -0.85 15.84 -0.61
N PRO A 70 -1.88 16.48 -1.22
CA PRO A 70 -2.04 16.52 -2.68
C PRO A 70 -0.78 17.03 -3.41
N VAL A 71 -0.16 18.08 -2.88
CA VAL A 71 1.07 18.67 -3.44
C VAL A 71 2.22 17.66 -3.50
N LEU A 72 2.37 16.84 -2.45
CA LEU A 72 3.41 15.82 -2.40
C LEU A 72 3.05 14.61 -3.29
N LEU A 73 1.77 14.29 -3.45
CA LEU A 73 1.32 13.25 -4.40
C LEU A 73 1.66 13.63 -5.85
N GLU A 74 1.46 14.89 -6.23
CA GLU A 74 1.84 15.38 -7.56
C GLU A 74 3.35 15.30 -7.79
N GLN A 75 4.16 15.70 -6.80
CA GLN A 75 5.62 15.56 -6.89
C GLN A 75 6.05 14.09 -6.99
N LEU A 76 5.47 13.22 -6.16
CA LEU A 76 5.75 11.79 -6.22
C LEU A 76 5.38 11.19 -7.58
N ARG A 77 4.26 11.62 -8.17
CA ARG A 77 3.84 11.22 -9.51
C ARG A 77 4.91 11.55 -10.55
N LEU A 78 5.47 12.76 -10.48
CA LEU A 78 6.53 13.21 -11.38
C LEU A 78 7.82 12.42 -11.19
N VAL A 79 8.24 12.23 -9.93
CA VAL A 79 9.47 11.48 -9.59
C VAL A 79 9.39 10.02 -10.03
N LEU A 80 8.23 9.38 -9.82
CA LEU A 80 8.00 8.00 -10.24
C LEU A 80 7.59 7.86 -11.71
N ASN A 81 7.51 8.98 -12.45
CA ASN A 81 7.07 9.04 -13.84
C ASN A 81 5.75 8.29 -14.08
N LEU A 82 4.80 8.45 -13.15
CA LEU A 82 3.48 7.81 -13.19
C LEU A 82 2.54 8.61 -14.10
N PRO A 83 1.57 7.95 -14.75
CA PRO A 83 0.58 8.64 -15.58
C PRO A 83 -0.29 9.57 -14.74
N GLU A 84 -0.79 10.65 -15.32
CA GLU A 84 -1.64 11.62 -14.62
C GLU A 84 -2.94 11.00 -14.06
N GLU A 85 -3.41 9.98 -14.75
CA GLU A 85 -4.58 9.18 -14.40
C GLU A 85 -4.31 8.07 -13.38
N TYR A 86 -3.06 7.92 -12.93
CA TYR A 86 -2.72 6.99 -11.86
C TYR A 86 -3.48 7.35 -10.58
N GLY A 87 -4.19 6.38 -10.00
CA GLY A 87 -5.02 6.60 -8.81
C GLY A 87 -6.46 7.00 -9.06
N LYS A 88 -6.79 7.56 -10.24
CA LYS A 88 -8.15 8.05 -10.53
C LYS A 88 -9.20 6.94 -10.62
N ASN A 89 -8.78 5.74 -11.00
CA ASN A 89 -9.63 4.55 -11.10
C ASN A 89 -9.62 3.71 -9.82
N LEU A 90 -8.88 4.11 -8.78
CA LEU A 90 -8.82 3.35 -7.55
C LEU A 90 -10.07 3.61 -6.72
N GLU A 91 -10.65 2.54 -6.21
CA GLU A 91 -11.74 2.64 -5.26
C GLU A 91 -11.27 3.46 -4.04
N PRO A 92 -12.08 4.40 -3.51
CA PRO A 92 -11.75 5.06 -2.26
C PRO A 92 -11.63 4.02 -1.13
N PHE A 93 -10.95 4.39 -0.04
CA PHE A 93 -11.01 3.56 1.16
C PHE A 93 -12.47 3.36 1.57
N PRO A 94 -12.88 2.12 1.91
CA PRO A 94 -14.23 1.89 2.41
C PRO A 94 -14.44 2.78 3.62
N ASP A 95 -15.54 3.53 3.63
CA ASP A 95 -15.90 4.33 4.78
C ASP A 95 -15.96 3.40 6.00
N PRO A 96 -15.33 3.76 7.14
CA PRO A 96 -15.35 2.93 8.34
C PRO A 96 -16.77 2.73 8.90
N GLN A 97 -17.78 3.41 8.34
CA GLN A 97 -19.19 3.27 8.66
C GLN A 97 -19.96 2.33 7.72
N GLN A 98 -19.35 1.79 6.66
CA GLN A 98 -20.01 0.76 5.86
C GLN A 98 -20.06 -0.54 6.68
N PRO A 99 -21.25 -1.08 6.98
CA PRO A 99 -21.33 -2.40 7.59
C PRO A 99 -20.62 -3.36 6.65
N VAL A 100 -19.61 -4.05 7.17
CA VAL A 100 -18.95 -5.15 6.46
C VAL A 100 -20.05 -6.11 6.01
N GLN A 101 -20.38 -6.09 4.71
CA GLN A 101 -21.27 -7.08 4.13
C GLN A 101 -20.48 -8.38 4.10
N GLY A 102 -20.50 -9.11 5.22
CA GLY A 102 -20.10 -10.50 5.24
C GLY A 102 -20.93 -11.29 4.21
N PRO A 103 -20.43 -12.46 3.76
CA PRO A 103 -21.16 -13.26 2.78
C PRO A 103 -22.60 -13.45 3.26
N ALA A 104 -23.56 -13.16 2.37
CA ALA A 104 -24.99 -13.18 2.68
C ALA A 104 -25.33 -14.49 3.41
N PRO A 105 -26.02 -14.43 4.58
CA PRO A 105 -26.46 -15.64 5.23
C PRO A 105 -27.34 -16.42 4.26
N GLU A 106 -26.96 -17.67 3.98
CA GLU A 106 -27.73 -18.61 3.16
C GLU A 106 -29.18 -18.64 3.67
N PRO A 107 -30.19 -18.55 2.79
CA PRO A 107 -31.58 -18.59 3.22
C PRO A 107 -31.86 -19.95 3.87
N VAL A 108 -32.15 -19.94 5.17
CA VAL A 108 -32.64 -21.11 5.88
C VAL A 108 -33.98 -21.55 5.29
N PRO A 109 -34.16 -22.82 4.87
CA PRO A 109 -35.43 -23.28 4.35
C PRO A 109 -36.46 -23.30 5.48
N GLU A 110 -37.54 -22.53 5.35
CA GLU A 110 -38.72 -22.63 6.20
C GLU A 110 -39.38 -24.00 5.99
N GLY A 111 -39.63 -24.71 7.10
CA GLY A 111 -40.30 -26.01 7.14
C GLY A 111 -41.81 -25.92 7.23
#